data_AF-A0A0F9GMB4-F1
#
_entry.id   AF-A0A0F9GMB4-F1
#
_cell.length_a   1.000
_cell.length_b   1.000
_cell.length_c   1.000
_cell.angle_alpha   90.00
_cell.angle_beta   90.00
_cell.angle_gamma   90.00
#
_symmetry.space_group_name_H-M   'P 1'
#
loop_
_entity.id
_entity.type
_entity.pdbx_description
1 polymer ?
#
loop_
_entity_poly.entity_id
_entity_poly.type
_entity_poly.pdbx_seq_one_letter_code
_entity_poly.pdbx_strand_id
1 'polypeptide(L)' 'SYMVGDTLNDIQTGLAANCKTILVLTGYGKEEQKKIGSIKPDMIFKNLYEFAKHI' A
#
# COMPACT_ATOMS: atom_id res chain seq x y z
N SER A 1 1.57 -13.75 2.00
CA SER A 1 2.36 -12.85 1.14
C SER A 1 1.82 -11.45 1.21
N TYR A 2 2.69 -10.45 1.17
CA TYR A 2 2.36 -9.04 1.29
C TYR A 2 2.91 -8.29 0.07
N MET A 3 2.09 -7.43 -0.54
CA MET A 3 2.51 -6.48 -1.58
C MET A 3 2.59 -5.10 -0.93
N VAL A 4 3.80 -4.58 -0.77
CA VAL A 4 4.06 -3.27 -0.18
C VAL A 4 4.52 -2.33 -1.26
N GLY A 5 3.86 -1.19 -1.41
CA GLY A 5 4.20 -0.19 -2.40
C GLY A 5 3.75 1.21 -1.98
N ASP A 6 4.23 2.23 -2.68
CA ASP A 6 3.84 3.62 -2.49
C ASP A 6 2.84 4.11 -3.55
N THR A 7 2.45 3.26 -4.50
CA THR A 7 1.47 3.61 -5.55
C THR A 7 0.21 2.78 -5.48
N LEU A 8 -0.91 3.31 -5.96
CA LEU A 8 -2.15 2.51 -6.09
C LEU A 8 -2.00 1.38 -7.10
N ASN A 9 -1.05 1.49 -8.03
CA ASN A 9 -0.77 0.45 -9.01
C ASN A 9 -0.18 -0.80 -8.35
N ASP A 10 0.67 -0.63 -7.35
CA ASP A 10 1.19 -1.73 -6.52
C ASP A 10 0.07 -2.40 -5.74
N ILE A 11 -0.86 -1.61 -5.21
CA ILE A 11 -2.05 -2.11 -4.51
C ILE A 11 -2.93 -2.90 -5.46
N GLN A 12 -3.21 -2.39 -6.66
CA GLN A 12 -4.00 -3.09 -7.65
C GLN A 12 -3.34 -4.41 -8.07
N THR A 13 -2.02 -4.40 -8.24
CA THR A 13 -1.24 -5.61 -8.57
C THR A 13 -1.31 -6.62 -7.44
N GLY A 14 -1.17 -6.17 -6.19
CA GLY A 14 -1.29 -7.03 -5.01
C GLY A 14 -2.68 -7.64 -4.86
N LEU A 15 -3.74 -6.85 -5.09
CA LEU A 15 -5.13 -7.33 -5.09
C LEU A 15 -5.34 -8.38 -6.20
N ALA A 16 -4.85 -8.12 -7.42
CA ALA A 16 -4.93 -9.07 -8.54
C ALA A 16 -4.15 -10.38 -8.27
N ALA A 17 -3.04 -10.28 -7.54
CA ALA A 17 -2.24 -11.42 -7.08
C ALA A 17 -2.79 -12.11 -5.82
N ASN A 18 -3.94 -11.66 -5.29
CA ASN A 18 -4.56 -12.16 -4.06
C ASN A 18 -3.64 -12.06 -2.82
N CYS A 19 -2.78 -11.04 -2.79
CA CYS A 19 -1.88 -10.71 -1.70
C CYS A 19 -2.49 -9.65 -0.79
N LYS A 20 -2.06 -9.60 0.49
CA LYS A 20 -2.38 -8.47 1.36
C LYS A 20 -1.62 -7.23 0.88
N THR A 21 -2.33 -6.12 0.75
CA THR A 21 -1.82 -4.90 0.13
C THR A 21 -1.55 -3.81 1.14
N ILE A 22 -0.36 -3.23 1.07
CA ILE A 22 0.10 -2.24 2.04
C ILE A 22 0.59 -1.03 1.28
N LEU A 23 -0.07 0.10 1.52
CA LEU A 23 0.35 1.39 0.99
C LEU A 23 1.24 2.09 2.02
N VAL A 24 2.48 2.39 1.65
CA VAL A 24 3.36 3.22 2.47
C VAL A 24 3.28 4.68 2.03
N LEU A 25 3.23 5.60 2.98
CA LEU A 25 3.15 7.06 2.74
C LEU A 25 4.51 7.73 2.50
N THR A 26 5.54 6.93 2.22
CA THR A 26 6.81 7.40 1.65
C THR A 26 6.68 7.54 0.14
N GLY A 27 7.51 8.37 -0.50
CA GLY A 27 7.45 8.54 -1.96
C GLY A 27 6.11 9.15 -2.41
N TYR A 28 5.45 8.51 -3.37
CA TYR A 28 4.18 8.96 -3.94
C TYR A 28 2.96 8.64 -3.09
N GLY A 29 3.12 7.83 -2.04
CA GLY A 29 2.01 7.31 -1.23
C GLY A 29 1.11 8.36 -0.61
N LYS A 30 1.62 9.56 -0.28
CA LYS A 30 0.79 10.65 0.26
C LYS A 30 -0.16 11.24 -0.77
N GLU A 31 0.27 11.33 -2.03
CA GLU A 31 -0.57 11.85 -3.11
C GLU A 31 -1.53 10.77 -3.59
N GLU A 32 -1.03 9.54 -3.69
CA GLU A 32 -1.80 8.37 -4.07
C GLU A 32 -2.88 8.03 -3.03
N GLN A 33 -2.61 8.24 -1.75
CA GLN A 33 -3.62 8.10 -0.69
C GLN A 33 -4.84 9.01 -0.94
N LYS A 34 -4.63 10.22 -1.47
CA LYS A 34 -5.72 11.16 -1.79
C LYS A 34 -6.55 10.70 -3.00
N LYS A 35 -5.97 9.84 -3.84
CA LYS A 35 -6.62 9.23 -5.01
C LYS A 35 -7.24 7.87 -4.69
N ILE A 36 -7.20 7.43 -3.43
CA ILE A 36 -7.93 6.23 -2.98
C ILE A 36 -9.42 6.45 -3.24
N GLY A 37 -9.88 5.87 -4.34
CA GLY A 37 -11.29 5.73 -4.68
C GLY A 37 -11.64 4.25 -4.66
N SER A 38 -11.73 3.66 -5.84
CA SER A 38 -12.10 2.25 -6.01
C SER A 38 -11.00 1.26 -5.59
N ILE A 39 -9.73 1.66 -5.65
CA ILE A 39 -8.59 0.83 -5.24
C ILE A 39 -8.26 1.18 -3.79
N LYS A 40 -8.55 0.24 -2.88
CA LYS A 40 -8.32 0.42 -1.45
C LYS A 40 -7.27 -0.57 -0.95
N PRO A 41 -6.16 -0.10 -0.36
CA PRO A 41 -5.19 -0.98 0.30
C PRO A 41 -5.77 -1.55 1.59
N ASP A 42 -5.30 -2.74 1.99
CA ASP A 42 -5.70 -3.37 3.25
C ASP A 42 -5.15 -2.60 4.45
N MET A 43 -3.92 -2.10 4.33
CA MET A 43 -3.26 -1.36 5.40
C MET A 43 -2.48 -0.16 4.84
N ILE A 44 -2.38 0.90 5.64
CA ILE A 44 -1.63 2.10 5.30
C ILE A 44 -0.62 2.39 6.41
N PHE A 45 0.65 2.53 6.06
CA PHE A 45 1.73 2.84 7.01
C PHE A 45 2.51 4.06 6.59
N LYS A 46 3.15 4.74 7.56
CA LYS A 46 3.95 5.94 7.27
C LYS A 46 5.16 5.62 6.39
N ASN A 47 5.79 4.47 6.58
CA ASN A 47 6.96 4.00 5.86
C ASN A 47 7.08 2.47 5.99
N LEU A 48 8.03 1.87 5.26
CA LEU A 48 8.28 0.43 5.29
C LEU A 48 8.74 -0.07 6.68
N TYR A 49 9.48 0.75 7.42
CA TYR A 49 9.98 0.39 8.75
C TYR A 49 8.84 0.20 9.78
N GLU A 50 7.85 1.09 9.78
CA GLU A 50 6.64 0.96 10.60
C GLU A 50 5.87 -0.30 10.26
N PHE A 51 5.73 -0.63 8.97
CA PHE A 51 5.11 -1.89 8.55
C PHE A 51 5.90 -3.10 9.04
N ALA A 52 7.23 -3.10 8.85
CA ALA A 52 8.10 -4.20 9.28
C ALA A 52 8.06 -4.44 10.80
N LYS A 53 7.77 -3.42 11.62
CA LYS A 53 7.57 -3.55 13.07
C LYS A 53 6.20 -4.09 13.47
N HIS A 54 5.23 -4.08 12.55
CA HIS A 54 3.85 -4.47 12.81
C HIS A 54 3.57 -5.95 12.47
N ILE A 55 4.48 -6.60 11.75
CA ILE A 55 4.44 -8.02 11.39
C ILE A 55 5.29 -8.86 12.34
#